data_AF-A0AAW0KJ12-F1
#
_entry.id   AF-A0AAW0KJ12-F1
#
_cell.length_a   1.000
_cell.length_b   1.000
_cell.length_c   1.000
_cell.angle_alpha   90.00
_cell.angle_beta   90.00
_cell.angle_gamma   90.00
#
_symmetry.space_group_name_H-M   'P 1'
#
loop_
_entity.id
_entity.type
_entity.pdbx_description
1 polymer ?
#
loop_
_entity_poly.entity_id
_entity_poly.type
_entity_poly.pdbx_seq_one_letter_code
_entity_poly.pdbx_strand_id
1 'polypeptide(L)'
;MESTKIAPQAIKNAEIIEGNGVPGTIKKITFSEGSQFNYVKHGINEIDYVNFTYGYSLIEGDALTDTIEKISYEIKLVASPDGGAILKSTSK
;
A
#
# COMPACT_ATOMS: atom_id res chain seq x y z
N MET A 1 4.49 -10.77 -2.48
CA MET A 1 5.34 -10.47 -1.32
C MET A 1 4.49 -10.72 -0.08
N GLU A 2 4.89 -11.68 0.76
CA GLU A 2 4.19 -11.97 2.03
C GLU A 2 4.63 -10.96 3.09
N SER A 3 3.95 -9.81 3.14
CA SER A 3 4.29 -8.69 4.04
C SER A 3 4.37 -9.10 5.52
N THR A 4 3.56 -10.07 5.92
CA THR A 4 3.50 -10.65 7.27
C THR A 4 4.80 -11.30 7.73
N LYS A 5 5.60 -11.85 6.82
CA LYS A 5 6.87 -12.49 7.18
C LYS A 5 7.98 -11.48 7.48
N ILE A 6 7.91 -10.29 6.87
CA ILE A 6 8.98 -9.28 6.95
C ILE A 6 8.78 -8.37 8.17
N ALA A 7 7.53 -8.03 8.50
CA ALA A 7 7.21 -7.17 9.64
C ALA A 7 6.00 -7.69 10.44
N PRO A 8 6.09 -8.90 11.05
CA PRO A 8 4.98 -9.53 11.76
C PRO A 8 4.45 -8.72 12.95
N GLN A 9 5.30 -7.90 13.56
CA GLN A 9 4.93 -7.00 14.64
C GLN A 9 4.05 -5.83 14.20
N ALA A 10 4.04 -5.49 12.90
CA ALA A 10 3.24 -4.40 12.34
C ALA A 10 2.02 -4.92 11.57
N ILE A 11 2.19 -5.99 10.81
CA ILE A 11 1.14 -6.55 9.94
C ILE A 11 0.85 -7.98 10.38
N LYS A 12 -0.39 -8.21 10.83
CA LYS A 12 -0.90 -9.54 11.22
C LYS A 12 -1.29 -10.35 9.99
N ASN A 13 -1.97 -9.73 9.02
CA ASN A 13 -2.37 -10.38 7.78
C ASN A 13 -2.36 -9.39 6.61
N ALA A 14 -2.06 -9.89 5.40
CA ALA A 14 -2.24 -9.16 4.16
C ALA A 14 -2.75 -10.13 3.09
N GLU A 15 -3.98 -9.92 2.63
CA GLU A 15 -4.66 -10.84 1.72
C GLU A 15 -5.28 -10.10 0.54
N ILE A 16 -5.27 -10.72 -0.63
CA ILE A 16 -6.03 -10.23 -1.79
C ILE A 16 -7.47 -10.71 -1.60
N ILE A 17 -8.40 -9.77 -1.51
CA ILE A 17 -9.83 -10.08 -1.41
C ILE A 17 -10.52 -10.00 -2.78
N GLU A 18 -9.93 -9.26 -3.72
CA GLU A 18 -10.40 -9.16 -5.10
C GLU A 18 -9.23 -8.89 -6.05
N GLY A 19 -9.24 -9.53 -7.22
CA GLY A 19 -8.21 -9.37 -8.26
C GLY A 19 -7.04 -10.34 -8.12
N ASN A 20 -5.95 -10.04 -8.82
CA ASN A 20 -4.81 -10.95 -9.02
C ASN A 20 -3.44 -10.27 -8.83
N GLY A 21 -3.39 -9.10 -8.20
CA GLY A 21 -2.16 -8.37 -7.91
C GLY A 21 -1.80 -7.26 -8.90
N VAL A 22 -2.64 -6.99 -9.91
CA VAL A 22 -2.49 -5.90 -10.89
C VAL A 22 -3.47 -4.74 -10.58
N PRO A 23 -3.45 -3.62 -11.33
CA PRO A 23 -4.45 -2.56 -11.18
C PRO A 23 -5.90 -3.10 -11.14
N GLY A 24 -6.71 -2.56 -10.24
CA GLY A 24 -8.04 -3.07 -9.90
C GLY A 24 -8.05 -4.09 -8.75
N THR A 25 -6.90 -4.59 -8.31
CA THR A 25 -6.83 -5.50 -7.14
C THR A 25 -7.11 -4.77 -5.84
N ILE A 26 -7.87 -5.40 -4.95
CA ILE A 26 -8.09 -4.94 -3.58
C ILE A 26 -7.41 -5.90 -2.60
N LYS A 27 -6.54 -5.35 -1.76
CA LYS A 27 -5.88 -6.06 -0.67
C LYS A 27 -6.42 -5.56 0.67
N LYS A 28 -6.79 -6.48 1.55
CA LYS A 28 -7.06 -6.15 2.95
C LYS A 28 -5.78 -6.35 3.75
N ILE A 29 -5.35 -5.30 4.44
CA ILE A 29 -4.21 -5.34 5.35
C ILE A 29 -4.77 -5.21 6.77
N THR A 30 -4.52 -6.21 7.59
CA THR A 30 -4.89 -6.24 9.01
C THR A 30 -3.63 -6.03 9.83
N PHE A 31 -3.64 -5.00 10.67
CA PHE A 31 -2.50 -4.65 11.50
C PHE A 31 -2.48 -5.48 12.80
N SER A 32 -1.31 -5.54 13.42
CA SER A 32 -1.12 -6.27 14.68
C SER A 32 -1.75 -5.53 15.86
N GLU A 33 -2.09 -6.27 16.92
CA GLU A 33 -2.70 -5.71 18.12
C GLU A 33 -1.85 -4.59 18.73
N GLY A 34 -2.50 -3.50 19.18
CA GLY A 34 -1.83 -2.29 19.66
C GLY A 34 -1.47 -1.27 18.56
N SER A 35 -1.72 -1.58 17.28
CA SER A 35 -1.62 -0.60 16.20
C SER A 35 -2.71 0.46 16.29
N GLN A 36 -2.44 1.65 15.74
CA GLN A 36 -3.41 2.76 15.72
C GLN A 36 -4.68 2.43 14.91
N PHE A 37 -4.55 1.58 13.90
CA PHE A 37 -5.64 1.15 13.02
C PHE A 37 -5.74 -0.37 13.04
N ASN A 38 -6.95 -0.92 12.94
CA ASN A 38 -7.14 -2.37 12.87
C ASN A 38 -6.91 -2.90 11.46
N TYR A 39 -7.44 -2.22 10.43
CA TYR A 39 -7.27 -2.63 9.04
C TYR A 39 -7.42 -1.47 8.06
N VAL A 40 -6.93 -1.70 6.84
CA VAL A 40 -7.25 -0.89 5.65
C VAL A 40 -7.49 -1.79 4.44
N LYS A 41 -8.33 -1.32 3.50
CA LYS A 41 -8.38 -1.86 2.14
C LYS A 41 -7.56 -0.98 1.21
N HIS A 42 -6.58 -1.60 0.59
CA HIS A 42 -5.63 -1.03 -0.34
C HIS A 42 -6.05 -1.44 -1.75
N GLY A 43 -6.50 -0.47 -2.56
CA GLY A 43 -6.78 -0.65 -3.99
C GLY A 43 -5.56 -0.31 -4.83
N ILE A 44 -5.14 -1.21 -5.72
CA ILE A 44 -4.05 -0.95 -6.67
C ILE A 44 -4.61 -0.18 -7.85
N ASN A 45 -4.08 1.02 -8.09
CA ASN A 45 -4.54 1.89 -9.17
C ASN A 45 -3.65 1.76 -10.41
N GLU A 46 -2.34 1.60 -10.20
CA GLU A 46 -1.36 1.63 -11.28
C GLU A 46 -0.11 0.83 -10.90
N ILE A 47 0.44 0.11 -11.88
CA ILE A 47 1.77 -0.49 -11.80
C ILE A 47 2.47 -0.19 -13.13
N ASP A 48 3.49 0.66 -13.09
CA ASP A 48 4.33 0.97 -14.24
C ASP A 48 5.73 0.38 -14.01
N TYR A 49 6.02 -0.71 -14.71
CA TYR A 49 7.30 -1.40 -14.64
C TYR A 49 8.43 -0.69 -15.40
N VAL A 50 8.11 0.21 -16.34
CA VAL A 50 9.10 0.96 -17.11
C VAL A 50 9.59 2.15 -16.30
N ASN A 51 8.68 2.87 -15.66
CA ASN A 51 8.98 4.05 -14.84
C ASN A 51 9.11 3.73 -13.34
N PHE A 52 9.08 2.45 -12.96
CA PHE A 52 9.13 1.95 -11.58
C PHE A 52 8.19 2.70 -10.62
N THR A 53 6.95 2.86 -11.06
CA THR A 53 5.91 3.60 -10.32
C THR A 53 4.79 2.65 -9.89
N TYR A 54 4.30 2.85 -8.67
CA TYR A 54 3.24 2.07 -8.04
C TYR A 54 2.22 3.01 -7.42
N GLY A 55 1.00 3.00 -7.94
CA GLY A 55 -0.11 3.83 -7.47
C GLY A 55 -1.12 2.99 -6.69
N TYR A 56 -1.55 3.48 -5.54
CA TYR A 56 -2.61 2.83 -4.76
C TYR A 56 -3.45 3.82 -3.96
N SER A 57 -4.62 3.37 -3.52
CA SER A 57 -5.48 4.14 -2.63
C SER A 57 -5.92 3.31 -1.42
N LEU A 58 -6.07 3.98 -0.28
CA LEU A 58 -6.84 3.47 0.85
C LEU A 58 -8.31 3.81 0.58
N ILE A 59 -9.15 2.79 0.43
CA ILE A 59 -10.55 2.91 -0.01
C ILE A 59 -11.55 2.45 1.06
N GLU A 60 -11.06 1.82 2.13
CA GLU A 60 -11.85 1.44 3.31
C GLU A 60 -10.90 1.26 4.50
N GLY A 61 -11.45 1.32 5.71
CA GLY A 61 -10.75 1.01 6.96
C GLY A 61 -10.58 2.22 7.86
N ASP A 62 -10.00 1.97 9.03
CA ASP A 62 -10.03 2.90 10.18
C ASP A 62 -9.24 4.20 9.95
N ALA A 63 -8.42 4.24 8.89
CA ALA A 63 -7.71 5.44 8.47
C ALA A 63 -8.60 6.45 7.73
N LEU A 64 -9.78 6.03 7.28
CA LEU A 64 -10.77 6.88 6.63
C LEU A 64 -11.80 7.35 7.65
N THR A 65 -12.38 8.51 7.40
CA THR A 65 -13.39 9.15 8.26
C THR A 65 -14.56 9.64 7.41
N ASP A 66 -15.63 10.11 8.04
CA ASP A 66 -16.77 10.72 7.33
C ASP A 66 -16.36 11.92 6.45
N THR A 67 -15.19 12.52 6.71
CA THR A 67 -14.63 13.64 5.94
C THR A 67 -13.51 13.23 4.98
N ILE A 68 -12.95 12.03 5.11
CA ILE A 68 -11.86 11.51 4.29
C ILE A 68 -12.33 10.22 3.63
N GLU A 69 -12.85 10.35 2.41
CA GLU A 69 -13.41 9.23 1.64
C GLU A 69 -12.34 8.31 1.04
N LYS A 70 -11.15 8.85 0.75
CA LYS A 70 -10.06 8.13 0.09
C LYS A 70 -8.74 8.85 0.29
N ILE A 71 -7.66 8.09 0.46
CA ILE A 71 -6.29 8.62 0.45
C ILE A 71 -5.53 7.93 -0.68
N SER A 72 -4.91 8.69 -1.57
CA SER A 72 -4.18 8.14 -2.72
C SER A 72 -2.69 8.38 -2.58
N TYR A 73 -1.91 7.38 -2.98
CA TYR A 73 -0.46 7.41 -2.93
C TYR A 73 0.13 7.04 -4.29
N GLU A 74 1.22 7.70 -4.63
CA GLU A 74 2.12 7.31 -5.70
C GLU A 74 3.50 7.05 -5.10
N ILE A 75 4.02 5.85 -5.33
CA ILE A 75 5.39 5.48 -5.00
C ILE A 75 6.19 5.41 -6.29
N LYS A 76 7.33 6.09 -6.34
CA LYS A 76 8.27 6.04 -7.47
C LYS A 76 9.67 5.70 -7.00
N LEU A 77 10.29 4.70 -7.61
CA LEU A 77 11.70 4.39 -7.39
C LEU A 77 12.56 5.09 -8.45
N VAL A 78 13.61 5.77 -8.01
CA VAL A 78 14.62 6.38 -8.89
C VAL A 78 16.01 5.95 -8.45
N ALA A 79 16.92 5.76 -9.40
CA ALA A 79 18.32 5.43 -9.08
C ALA A 79 18.97 6.58 -8.29
N SER A 80 19.76 6.24 -7.27
CA SER A 80 20.60 7.21 -6.56
C SER A 80 22.03 7.21 -7.10
N PRO A 81 22.76 8.33 -6.97
CA PRO A 81 24.13 8.44 -7.50
C PRO A 81 25.14 7.46 -6.88
N ASP A 82 24.87 6.93 -5.70
CA ASP A 82 25.69 5.97 -4.96
C ASP A 82 25.40 4.50 -5.34
N GLY A 83 24.59 4.26 -6.37
CA GLY A 83 24.25 2.91 -6.84
C GLY A 83 23.06 2.26 -6.11
N GLY A 84 22.40 3.00 -5.20
CA GLY A 84 21.16 2.59 -4.54
C GLY A 84 19.89 3.04 -5.29
N ALA A 85 18.80 3.15 -4.53
CA ALA A 85 17.54 3.70 -5.01
C ALA A 85 16.93 4.66 -3.98
N ILE A 86 16.31 5.73 -4.47
CA ILE A 86 15.47 6.64 -3.68
C ILE A 86 14.02 6.25 -3.94
N LEU A 87 13.29 5.96 -2.86
CA LEU A 87 11.85 5.74 -2.89
C LEU A 87 11.15 7.08 -2.59
N LYS A 88 10.44 7.63 -3.58
CA LYS A 88 9.62 8.83 -3.43
C LYS A 88 8.18 8.41 -3.21
N SER A 89 7.59 8.81 -2.08
CA SER A 89 6.17 8.58 -1.79
C SER A 89 5.45 9.93 -1.79
N THR A 90 4.39 10.03 -2.58
CA THR A 90 3.57 11.24 -2.71
C THR A 90 2.12 10.93 -2.37
N SER A 91 1.55 11.64 -1.39
CA SER A 91 0.11 11.63 -1.14
C SER A 91 -0.59 12.59 -2.09
N LYS A 92 -1.67 12.14 -2.74
CA LYS A 92 -2.48 12.93 -3.67
C LYS A 92 -3.88 13.15 -3.12
#